data_AF-A0A857KY74-F1
#
_entry.id   AF-A0A857KY74-F1
#
_cell.length_a   1.000
_cell.length_b   1.000
_cell.length_c   1.000
_cell.angle_alpha   90.00
_cell.angle_beta   90.00
_cell.angle_gamma   90.00
#
_symmetry.space_group_name_H-M   'P 1'
#
loop_
_entity.id
_entity.type
_entity.pdbx_description
1 polymer ?
#
loop_
_entity_poly.entity_id
_entity_poly.type
_entity_poly.pdbx_seq_one_letter_code
_entity_poly.pdbx_strand_id
1 'polypeptide(L)'
;MIILDTDVVAVAMGTSAHDAATAWLSLQNPHQLYLTAITRAAAFDIAAADCYGDIVADRDRAGIPIGSADAQIAAIARVHDALVATRDSNGFAGTGVATVNPFGG
;
A
#
# COMPACT_ATOMS: atom_id res chain seq x y z
N MET A 1 4.30 19.84 17.09
CA MET A 1 4.92 18.72 16.34
C MET A 1 6.01 18.15 17.22
N ILE A 2 5.87 16.89 17.59
CA ILE A 2 6.81 16.13 18.40
C ILE A 2 7.10 14.86 17.62
N ILE A 3 8.37 14.64 17.31
CA ILE A 3 8.82 13.42 16.63
C ILE A 3 9.18 12.43 17.73
N LEU A 4 8.57 11.24 17.68
CA LEU A 4 8.86 10.17 18.63
C LEU A 4 10.12 9.42 18.22
N ASP A 5 11.02 9.20 19.19
CA ASP A 5 12.12 8.25 19.04
C ASP A 5 11.60 6.81 19.22
N THR A 6 12.38 5.85 18.76
CA THR A 6 12.07 4.42 18.64
C THR A 6 11.63 3.80 19.97
N ASP A 7 12.21 4.22 21.09
CA ASP A 7 11.88 3.73 22.43
C ASP A 7 10.50 4.19 22.90
N VAL A 8 10.11 5.44 22.63
CA VAL A 8 8.78 5.98 22.91
C VAL A 8 7.72 5.36 21.99
N VAL A 9 8.08 5.06 20.74
CA VAL A 9 7.20 4.31 19.82
C VAL A 9 6.92 2.91 20.35
N ALA A 10 7.93 2.21 20.89
CA ALA A 10 7.74 0.89 21.48
C ALA A 10 6.73 0.91 22.65
N VAL A 11 6.75 1.97 23.47
CA VAL A 11 5.73 2.20 24.52
C VAL A 11 4.36 2.44 23.91
N ALA A 12 4.23 3.28 22.89
CA ALA A 12 2.97 3.55 22.21
C ALA A 12 2.36 2.29 21.54
N MET A 13 3.19 1.36 21.06
CA MET A 13 2.77 0.08 20.50
C MET A 13 2.45 -0.98 21.57
N GLY A 14 2.61 -0.67 22.86
CA GLY A 14 2.41 -1.63 23.95
C GLY A 14 3.49 -2.72 24.02
N THR A 15 4.61 -2.53 23.32
CA THR A 15 5.74 -3.47 23.26
C THR A 15 6.81 -3.22 24.33
N SER A 16 6.71 -2.10 25.06
CA SER A 16 7.57 -1.72 26.19
C SER A 16 6.74 -1.06 27.28
N ALA A 17 7.03 -1.36 28.56
CA ALA A 17 6.36 -0.76 29.70
C ALA A 17 7.28 0.27 30.39
N HIS A 18 6.95 1.55 30.28
CA HIS A 18 7.65 2.63 30.95
C HIS A 18 6.65 3.69 31.46
N ASP A 19 6.28 3.61 32.74
CA ASP A 19 5.18 4.39 33.34
C ASP A 19 5.25 5.90 33.05
N ALA A 20 6.45 6.49 33.18
CA ALA A 20 6.64 7.92 32.90
C ALA A 20 6.37 8.28 31.44
N ALA A 21 6.79 7.44 30.48
CA ALA A 21 6.57 7.66 29.06
C ALA A 21 5.10 7.46 28.69
N THR A 22 4.44 6.44 29.24
CA THR A 22 3.00 6.21 29.08
C THR A 22 2.18 7.38 29.61
N ALA A 23 2.50 7.87 30.81
CA ALA A 23 1.84 9.02 31.41
C ALA A 23 2.07 10.28 30.57
N TRP A 24 3.30 10.51 30.09
CA TRP A 24 3.61 11.64 29.22
C TRP A 24 2.85 11.58 27.89
N LEU A 25 2.82 10.42 27.21
CA LEU A 25 2.06 10.20 25.97
C LEU A 25 0.56 10.47 26.15
N SER A 26 -0.01 10.04 27.27
CA SER A 26 -1.44 10.23 27.58
C SER A 26 -1.86 11.70 27.72
N LEU A 27 -0.91 12.61 27.91
CA LEU A 27 -1.15 14.05 28.03
C LEU A 27 -0.98 14.79 26.69
N GLN A 28 -0.46 14.14 25.65
CA GLN A 28 -0.20 14.80 24.37
C GLN A 28 -1.46 14.83 23.49
N ASN A 29 -1.57 15.87 22.66
CA ASN A 29 -2.51 15.85 21.55
C ASN A 29 -1.98 14.90 20.45
N PRO A 30 -2.71 13.82 20.08
CA PRO A 30 -2.22 12.85 19.10
C PRO A 30 -1.89 13.45 17.74
N HIS A 31 -2.56 14.52 17.31
CA HIS A 31 -2.28 15.22 16.05
C HIS A 31 -0.95 15.98 16.06
N GLN A 32 -0.31 16.11 17.22
CA GLN A 32 1.02 16.70 17.32
C GLN A 32 2.12 15.65 17.39
N LEU A 33 1.81 14.35 17.43
CA LEU A 33 2.78 13.25 17.48
C LEU A 33 3.07 12.72 16.08
N TYR A 34 4.35 12.54 15.76
CA TYR A 34 4.82 12.13 14.44
C TYR A 34 5.84 11.01 14.55
N LEU A 35 5.85 10.11 13.57
CA LEU A 35 6.89 9.12 13.35
C LEU A 35 7.77 9.56 12.18
N THR A 36 9.05 9.21 12.22
CA THR A 36 9.88 9.29 11.01
C THR A 36 9.56 8.12 10.09
N ALA A 37 9.51 8.38 8.78
CA ALA A 37 9.28 7.36 7.77
C ALA A 37 10.18 7.61 6.55
N ILE A 38 10.73 6.55 5.99
CA ILE A 38 11.38 6.56 4.67
C ILE A 38 10.39 5.89 3.71
N THR A 39 9.89 6.63 2.73
CA THR A 39 8.87 6.13 1.79
C THR A 39 9.34 6.26 0.35
N ARG A 40 9.14 5.20 -0.44
CA ARG A 40 9.14 5.22 -1.90
C ARG A 40 7.82 4.61 -2.36
N ALA A 41 7.00 5.37 -3.07
CA ALA A 41 5.68 4.94 -3.52
C ALA A 41 5.45 5.36 -4.96
N ALA A 42 4.75 4.52 -5.72
CA ALA A 42 4.16 4.89 -6.99
C ALA A 42 2.76 5.45 -6.73
N ALA A 43 2.45 6.61 -7.32
CA ALA A 43 1.15 7.23 -7.18
C ALA A 43 0.18 6.68 -8.23
N PHE A 44 -1.11 6.61 -7.88
CA PHE A 44 -2.17 6.44 -8.88
C PHE A 44 -2.46 7.81 -9.51
N ASP A 45 -1.71 8.15 -10.55
CA ASP A 45 -1.83 9.41 -11.28
C ASP A 45 -2.83 9.33 -12.43
N ILE A 46 -2.91 10.37 -13.26
CA ILE A 46 -3.85 10.45 -14.40
C ILE A 46 -3.57 9.34 -15.42
N ALA A 47 -2.30 9.03 -15.72
CA ALA A 47 -1.97 7.99 -16.69
C ALA A 47 -2.39 6.61 -16.18
N ALA A 48 -2.19 6.35 -14.88
CA ALA A 48 -2.71 5.15 -14.25
C ALA A 48 -4.24 5.14 -14.22
N ALA A 49 -4.91 6.28 -14.05
CA ALA A 49 -6.37 6.36 -14.06
C ALA A 49 -7.00 6.04 -15.43
N ASP A 50 -6.39 6.53 -16.52
CA ASP A 50 -6.82 6.20 -17.89
C ASP A 50 -6.63 4.69 -18.14
N CYS A 51 -5.44 4.18 -17.81
CA CYS A 51 -5.13 2.76 -17.95
C CYS A 51 -6.04 1.85 -17.08
N TYR A 52 -6.45 2.32 -15.90
CA TYR A 52 -7.41 1.62 -15.04
C TYR A 52 -8.76 1.45 -15.73
N GLY A 53 -9.25 2.51 -16.38
CA GLY A 53 -10.52 2.47 -17.12
C GLY A 53 -10.51 1.40 -18.20
N ASP A 54 -9.43 1.33 -18.98
CA ASP A 54 -9.24 0.31 -20.02
C ASP A 54 -9.20 -1.10 -19.43
N ILE A 55 -8.42 -1.31 -18.35
CA ILE A 55 -8.31 -2.62 -17.69
C ILE A 55 -9.68 -3.11 -17.21
N VAL A 56 -10.43 -2.26 -16.50
CA VAL A 56 -11.74 -2.64 -15.96
C VAL A 56 -12.71 -2.93 -17.09
N ALA A 57 -12.81 -2.05 -18.10
CA ALA A 57 -13.72 -2.22 -19.21
C ALA A 57 -13.43 -3.51 -20.02
N ASP A 58 -12.16 -3.83 -20.25
CA ASP A 58 -11.77 -5.04 -20.98
C ASP A 58 -12.02 -6.31 -20.17
N ARG A 59 -11.75 -6.28 -18.86
CA ARG A 59 -11.99 -7.41 -17.93
C ARG A 59 -13.49 -7.70 -17.78
N ASP A 60 -14.30 -6.65 -17.68
CA ASP A 60 -15.76 -6.76 -17.65
C ASP A 60 -16.29 -7.33 -18.97
N ARG A 61 -15.83 -6.81 -20.12
CA ARG A 61 -16.21 -7.33 -21.45
C ARG A 61 -15.83 -8.79 -21.65
N ALA A 62 -14.71 -9.22 -21.07
CA ALA A 62 -14.26 -10.60 -21.09
C ALA A 62 -15.00 -11.52 -20.08
N GLY A 63 -15.95 -10.99 -19.30
CA GLY A 63 -16.74 -11.75 -18.32
C GLY A 63 -15.96 -12.18 -17.08
N ILE A 64 -14.85 -11.51 -16.80
CA ILE A 64 -13.92 -11.86 -15.74
C ILE A 64 -13.55 -10.58 -14.96
N PRO A 65 -14.45 -10.05 -14.12
CA PRO A 65 -14.25 -8.75 -13.46
C PRO A 65 -13.03 -8.75 -12.53
N ILE A 66 -12.49 -7.56 -12.25
CA ILE A 66 -11.33 -7.33 -11.38
C ILE A 66 -11.70 -6.35 -10.25
N GLY A 67 -11.12 -6.54 -9.06
CA GLY A 67 -11.32 -5.64 -7.93
C GLY A 67 -10.67 -4.27 -8.17
N SER A 68 -11.24 -3.21 -7.60
CA SER A 68 -10.75 -1.84 -7.81
C SER A 68 -9.29 -1.64 -7.37
N ALA A 69 -8.90 -2.19 -6.21
CA ALA A 69 -7.51 -2.10 -5.73
C ALA A 69 -6.53 -2.82 -6.67
N ASP A 70 -6.87 -4.03 -7.13
CA ASP A 70 -6.02 -4.81 -8.05
C ASP A 70 -5.92 -4.13 -9.41
N ALA A 71 -7.01 -3.54 -9.91
CA ALA A 71 -6.98 -2.77 -11.14
C ALA A 71 -6.12 -1.49 -11.01
N GLN A 72 -6.11 -0.80 -9.86
CA GLN A 72 -5.20 0.33 -9.63
C GLN A 72 -3.74 -0.12 -9.63
N ILE A 73 -3.43 -1.23 -8.95
CA ILE A 73 -2.09 -1.83 -8.94
C ILE A 73 -1.67 -2.21 -10.37
N ALA A 74 -2.56 -2.88 -11.11
CA ALA A 74 -2.30 -3.30 -12.49
C ALA A 74 -2.09 -2.08 -13.40
N ALA A 75 -2.87 -1.02 -13.25
CA ALA A 75 -2.73 0.17 -14.06
C ALA A 75 -1.41 0.91 -13.82
N ILE A 76 -1.04 1.12 -12.54
CA ILE A 76 0.26 1.69 -12.18
C ILE A 76 1.39 0.82 -12.75
N ALA A 77 1.29 -0.50 -12.57
CA ALA A 77 2.31 -1.40 -13.05
C ALA A 77 2.45 -1.36 -14.58
N ARG A 78 1.34 -1.35 -15.32
CA ARG A 78 1.34 -1.28 -16.77
C ARG A 78 1.92 0.03 -17.31
N VAL A 79 1.58 1.17 -16.68
CA VAL A 79 2.11 2.50 -17.05
C VAL A 79 3.62 2.59 -16.86
N HIS A 80 4.15 1.92 -15.84
CA HIS A 80 5.57 1.95 -15.50
C HIS A 80 6.37 0.73 -16.00
N ASP A 81 5.77 -0.15 -16.80
CA ASP A 81 6.36 -1.44 -17.22
C ASP A 81 6.93 -2.25 -16.04
N ALA A 82 6.18 -2.24 -14.93
CA ALA A 82 6.59 -2.86 -13.68
C ALA A 82 6.01 -4.27 -13.51
N LEU A 83 6.74 -5.08 -12.74
CA LEU A 83 6.33 -6.42 -12.33
C LEU A 83 5.47 -6.35 -11.05
N VAL A 84 4.32 -7.03 -11.04
CA VAL A 84 3.50 -7.17 -9.83
C VAL A 84 3.88 -8.45 -9.08
N ALA A 85 4.43 -8.29 -7.88
CA ALA A 85 4.65 -9.41 -6.96
C ALA A 85 3.35 -9.73 -6.21
N THR A 86 2.74 -10.89 -6.47
CA THR A 86 1.45 -11.27 -5.90
C THR A 86 1.36 -12.79 -5.67
N ARG A 87 0.61 -13.20 -4.64
CA ARG A 87 0.27 -14.61 -4.44
C ARG A 87 -0.81 -15.09 -5.43
N ASP A 88 -1.67 -14.19 -5.89
CA ASP A 88 -2.73 -14.49 -6.85
C ASP A 88 -2.39 -13.90 -8.22
N SER A 89 -1.56 -14.61 -8.99
CA SER A 89 -1.22 -14.22 -10.36
C SER A 89 -2.43 -14.28 -11.30
N ASN A 90 -3.41 -15.14 -11.01
CA ASN A 90 -4.60 -15.31 -11.83
C ASN A 90 -5.54 -14.08 -11.74
N GLY A 91 -5.58 -13.41 -10.59
CA GLY A 91 -6.29 -12.14 -10.39
C GLY A 91 -5.84 -11.03 -11.36
N PHE A 92 -4.61 -11.11 -11.88
CA PHE A 92 -4.04 -10.15 -12.83
C PHE A 92 -4.02 -10.65 -14.28
N ALA A 93 -4.59 -11.82 -14.59
CA ALA A 93 -4.67 -12.30 -15.97
C ALA A 93 -5.33 -11.25 -16.88
N GLY A 94 -5.03 -11.21 -18.18
CA GLY A 94 -5.67 -10.25 -19.11
C GLY A 94 -5.43 -8.75 -18.82
N THR A 95 -4.78 -8.38 -17.71
CA THR A 95 -4.40 -7.00 -17.39
C THR A 95 -3.09 -6.59 -18.05
N GLY A 96 -2.48 -7.44 -18.88
CA GLY A 96 -1.22 -7.16 -19.60
C GLY A 96 -0.02 -6.84 -18.70
N VAL A 97 -0.13 -7.04 -17.39
CA VAL A 97 0.94 -6.85 -16.42
C VAL A 97 1.65 -8.18 -16.18
N ALA A 98 2.98 -8.14 -16.15
CA ALA A 98 3.76 -9.30 -15.73
C ALA A 98 3.59 -9.52 -14.22
N THR A 99 3.48 -10.78 -13.80
CA THR A 99 3.39 -11.13 -12.38
C THR A 99 4.49 -12.11 -11.96
N VAL A 100 4.85 -12.04 -10.68
CA VAL A 100 5.71 -13.03 -10.01
C VAL A 100 5.08 -13.42 -8.68
N ASN A 101 5.09 -14.72 -8.34
CA ASN A 101 4.67 -15.19 -7.03
C ASN A 101 5.90 -15.44 -6.14
N PRO A 102 6.21 -14.56 -5.16
CA PRO A 102 7.38 -14.71 -4.30
C PRO A 102 7.19 -15.73 -3.17
N PHE A 103 5.99 -16.29 -2.99
CA PHE A 103 5.68 -17.21 -1.88
C PHE A 103 5.96 -18.68 -2.19
N GLY A 104 6.46 -18.99 -3.40
CA GLY A 104 6.59 -20.37 -3.89
C GLY A 104 5.31 -20.84 -4.58
N GLY A 105 5.47 -21.61 -5.65
CA GLY A 105 4.37 -22.28 -6.38
C GLY A 105 3.92 -23.55 -5.69
#